data_AF-A0A2S9GGD8-F1
#
_entry.id   AF-A0A2S9GGD8-F1
#
_cell.length_a   1.000
_cell.length_b   1.000
_cell.length_c   1.000
_cell.angle_alpha   90.00
_cell.angle_beta   90.00
_cell.angle_gamma   90.00
#
_symmetry.space_group_name_H-M   'P 1'
#
loop_
_entity.id
_entity.type
_entity.pdbx_description
1 polymer ?
#
loop_
_entity_poly.entity_id
_entity_poly.type
_entity_poly.pdbx_seq_one_letter_code
_entity_poly.pdbx_strand_id
1 'polypeptide(L)'
;LLRLAVPPAGEPWDRVTSVRDAAKLPWTMEPAGTASRHWAEQLCRRAGFEPDVRFETDDLEAQIALIESGNAVAILPDLMRVRRR
;
A
#
# COMPACT_ATOMS: atom_id res chain seq x y z
N LEU A 1 0.10 14.60 -2.17
CA LEU A 1 1.03 13.72 -2.92
C LEU A 1 0.68 12.28 -2.53
N LEU A 2 0.78 11.28 -3.41
CA LEU A 2 0.54 9.87 -3.04
C LEU A 2 1.90 9.22 -2.73
N ARG A 3 1.96 8.34 -1.73
CA ARG A 3 3.19 7.63 -1.34
C ARG A 3 2.96 6.14 -1.18
N LEU A 4 3.99 5.36 -1.49
CA LEU A 4 4.04 3.95 -1.11
C LEU A 4 4.26 3.87 0.41
N ALA A 5 3.27 3.31 1.10
CA ALA A 5 3.33 3.00 2.52
C ALA A 5 3.81 1.55 2.68
N VAL A 6 4.82 1.38 3.52
CA VAL A 6 5.46 0.10 3.83
C VAL A 6 5.55 -0.09 5.33
N PRO A 7 5.60 -1.34 5.83
CA PRO A 7 5.85 -1.59 7.24
C PRO A 7 7.16 -0.92 7.70
N PRO A 8 7.23 -0.47 8.97
CA PRO A 8 8.29 0.44 9.42
C PRO A 8 9.68 -0.19 9.52
N ALA A 9 9.79 -1.51 9.69
CA ALA A 9 11.06 -2.21 9.79
C ALA A 9 10.90 -3.72 9.52
N GLY A 10 11.99 -4.36 9.13
CA GLY A 10 12.13 -5.81 8.99
C GLY A 10 12.17 -6.26 7.54
N GLU A 11 12.79 -7.40 7.29
CA GLU A 11 12.74 -8.06 5.98
C GLU A 11 11.32 -8.57 5.69
N PRO A 12 10.79 -8.43 4.46
CA PRO A 12 11.43 -7.85 3.27
C PRO A 12 11.27 -6.32 3.10
N TRP A 13 10.61 -5.64 4.04
CA TRP A 13 10.17 -4.24 3.95
C TRP A 13 11.33 -3.25 3.84
N ASP A 14 12.43 -3.52 4.54
CA ASP A 14 13.64 -2.67 4.55
C ASP A 14 14.27 -2.50 3.15
N ARG A 15 13.94 -3.39 2.21
CA ARG A 15 14.45 -3.36 0.83
C ARG A 15 13.56 -2.55 -0.13
N VAL A 16 12.41 -2.06 0.32
CA VAL A 16 11.42 -1.41 -0.54
C VAL A 16 11.75 0.07 -0.66
N THR A 17 12.28 0.46 -1.82
CA THR A 17 12.62 1.87 -2.13
C THR A 17 11.75 2.45 -3.25
N SER A 18 11.04 1.59 -3.97
CA SER A 18 10.19 1.93 -5.10
C SER A 18 8.99 0.98 -5.21
N VAL A 19 7.99 1.35 -6.01
CA VAL A 19 6.82 0.49 -6.28
C VAL A 19 7.24 -0.84 -6.89
N ARG A 20 8.30 -0.86 -7.72
CA ARG A 20 8.80 -2.09 -8.33
C ARG A 20 9.32 -3.09 -7.29
N ASP A 21 9.92 -2.62 -6.21
CA ASP A 21 10.45 -3.49 -5.15
C ASP A 21 9.31 -4.22 -4.40
N ALA A 22 8.11 -3.66 -4.43
CA ALA A 22 6.90 -4.23 -3.85
C ALA A 22 6.17 -5.26 -4.73
N ALA A 23 6.73 -5.63 -5.90
CA ALA A 23 6.08 -6.50 -6.88
C ALA A 23 5.71 -7.90 -6.34
N LYS A 24 6.41 -8.38 -5.32
CA LYS A 24 6.20 -9.70 -4.70
C LYS A 24 5.62 -9.62 -3.28
N LEU A 25 5.22 -8.43 -2.85
CA LEU A 25 4.72 -8.17 -1.50
C LEU A 25 3.20 -8.21 -1.48
N PRO A 26 2.59 -8.54 -0.32
CA PRO A 26 1.15 -8.45 -0.15
C PRO A 26 0.67 -7.00 -0.18
N TRP A 27 -0.42 -6.74 -0.90
CA TRP A 27 -1.04 -5.42 -1.00
C TRP A 27 -2.36 -5.36 -0.22
N THR A 28 -2.60 -4.20 0.38
CA THR A 28 -3.94 -3.78 0.80
C THR A 28 -4.41 -2.65 -0.08
N MET A 29 -5.67 -2.71 -0.52
CA MET A 29 -6.26 -1.70 -1.40
C MET A 29 -7.76 -1.57 -1.13
N GLU A 30 -8.34 -0.51 -1.66
CA GLU A 30 -9.79 -0.35 -1.71
C GLU A 30 -10.48 -1.45 -2.54
N PRO A 31 -11.81 -1.62 -2.35
CA PRO A 31 -12.62 -2.53 -3.13
C PRO A 31 -12.46 -2.38 -4.64
N ALA A 32 -12.56 -3.51 -5.34
CA ALA A 32 -12.54 -3.52 -6.79
C ALA A 32 -13.61 -2.57 -7.37
N GLY A 33 -13.23 -1.81 -8.41
CA GLY A 33 -14.11 -0.82 -9.05
C GLY A 33 -14.00 0.60 -8.49
N THR A 34 -13.29 0.81 -7.37
CA THR A 34 -12.99 2.16 -6.88
C THR A 34 -11.91 2.84 -7.75
N ALA A 35 -11.97 4.17 -7.85
CA ALA A 35 -11.02 4.95 -8.65
C ALA A 35 -9.59 4.89 -8.08
N SER A 36 -9.49 4.90 -6.75
CA SER A 36 -8.28 4.68 -5.95
C SER A 36 -7.61 3.34 -6.28
N ARG A 37 -8.38 2.24 -6.24
CA ARG A 37 -7.92 0.90 -6.61
C ARG A 37 -7.43 0.86 -8.04
N HIS A 38 -8.24 1.37 -8.98
CA HIS A 38 -7.88 1.39 -10.39
C HIS A 38 -6.55 2.12 -10.62
N TRP A 39 -6.37 3.29 -9.99
CA TRP A 39 -5.14 4.05 -10.09
C TRP A 39 -3.93 3.30 -9.50
N ALA A 40 -4.09 2.66 -8.34
CA ALA A 40 -3.04 1.87 -7.70
C ALA A 40 -2.61 0.66 -8.57
N GLU A 41 -3.57 -0.03 -9.18
CA GLU A 41 -3.31 -1.09 -10.15
C GLU A 41 -2.57 -0.56 -11.39
N GLN A 42 -2.97 0.59 -11.94
CA GLN A 42 -2.24 1.19 -13.06
C GLN A 42 -0.81 1.57 -12.69
N LEU A 43 -0.57 2.03 -11.47
CA LEU A 43 0.79 2.32 -10.98
C LEU A 43 1.65 1.04 -10.92
N CYS A 44 1.10 -0.05 -10.41
CA CYS A 44 1.78 -1.35 -10.37
C CYS A 44 2.09 -1.86 -11.79
N ARG A 45 1.10 -1.79 -12.70
CA ARG A 45 1.26 -2.19 -14.11
C ARG A 45 2.37 -1.40 -14.80
N ARG A 46 2.41 -0.08 -14.59
CA ARG A 46 3.49 0.78 -15.10
C ARG A 46 4.86 0.43 -14.51
N ALA A 47 4.91 -0.09 -13.28
CA ALA A 47 6.14 -0.60 -12.67
C ALA A 47 6.54 -2.00 -13.18
N GLY A 48 5.60 -2.72 -13.80
CA GLY A 48 5.82 -3.99 -14.51
C GLY A 48 5.18 -5.22 -13.84
N PHE A 49 4.21 -5.05 -12.94
CA PHE A 49 3.55 -6.18 -12.26
C PHE A 49 2.06 -5.91 -11.98
N GLU A 50 1.30 -6.99 -11.74
CA GLU A 50 -0.04 -6.91 -11.12
C GLU A 50 0.11 -7.13 -9.60
N PRO A 51 -0.53 -6.31 -8.75
CA PRO A 51 -0.41 -6.44 -7.30
C PRO A 51 -1.08 -7.71 -6.76
N ASP A 52 -0.44 -8.41 -5.83
CA ASP A 52 -1.04 -9.49 -5.03
C ASP A 52 -1.86 -8.88 -3.89
N VAL A 53 -3.12 -8.53 -4.20
CA VAL A 53 -4.02 -7.92 -3.20
C VAL A 53 -4.58 -8.99 -2.28
N ARG A 54 -4.14 -8.97 -1.02
CA ARG A 54 -4.57 -9.92 0.03
C ARG A 54 -5.61 -9.35 0.97
N PHE A 55 -5.72 -8.03 1.03
CA PHE A 55 -6.64 -7.34 1.92
C PHE A 55 -7.39 -6.26 1.15
N GLU A 56 -8.72 -6.32 1.20
CA GLU A 56 -9.59 -5.37 0.53
C GLU A 56 -10.44 -4.63 1.57
N THR A 57 -10.30 -3.30 1.62
CA THR A 57 -11.04 -2.46 2.57
C THR A 57 -11.04 -0.99 2.15
N ASP A 58 -12.17 -0.31 2.33
CA ASP A 58 -12.32 1.14 2.15
C ASP A 58 -12.01 1.94 3.44
N ASP A 59 -11.69 1.26 4.54
CA ASP A 59 -11.26 1.87 5.79
C ASP A 59 -9.75 2.14 5.76
N LEU A 60 -9.40 3.43 5.74
CA LEU A 60 -8.00 3.87 5.73
C LEU A 60 -7.25 3.45 7.00
N GLU A 61 -7.89 3.47 8.17
CA GLU A 61 -7.25 3.05 9.43
C GLU A 61 -6.98 1.54 9.43
N ALA A 62 -7.86 0.75 8.81
CA ALA A 62 -7.62 -0.68 8.61
C ALA A 62 -6.41 -0.93 7.69
N GLN A 63 -6.28 -0.18 6.58
CA GLN A 63 -5.09 -0.28 5.72
C GLN A 63 -3.81 0.09 6.48
N ILE A 64 -3.83 1.17 7.26
CA ILE A 64 -2.69 1.59 8.09
C ILE A 64 -2.34 0.50 9.12
N ALA A 65 -3.33 -0.07 9.80
CA ALA A 65 -3.09 -1.13 10.78
C ALA A 65 -2.45 -2.37 10.15
N LEU A 66 -2.88 -2.77 8.94
CA LEU A 66 -2.26 -3.87 8.18
C LEU A 66 -0.80 -3.58 7.81
N ILE A 67 -0.49 -2.32 7.46
CA ILE A 67 0.88 -1.91 7.15
C ILE A 67 1.74 -1.88 8.42
N GLU A 68 1.28 -1.23 9.49
CA GLU A 68 2.04 -1.11 10.74
C GLU A 68 2.31 -2.48 11.39
N SER A 69 1.43 -3.46 11.19
CA SER A 69 1.58 -4.83 11.68
C SER A 69 2.42 -5.73 10.77
N GLY A 70 2.95 -5.23 9.66
CA GLY A 70 3.83 -6.01 8.77
C GLY A 70 3.09 -6.97 7.83
N ASN A 71 1.80 -6.73 7.56
CA ASN A 71 1.00 -7.62 6.73
C ASN A 71 0.90 -7.19 5.26
N ALA A 72 1.02 -5.89 4.96
CA ALA A 72 0.81 -5.38 3.60
C ALA A 72 1.54 -4.06 3.30
N VAL A 73 1.57 -3.70 2.01
CA VAL A 73 1.91 -2.36 1.50
C VAL A 73 0.70 -1.73 0.82
N ALA A 74 0.68 -0.40 0.66
CA ALA A 74 -0.37 0.30 -0.08
C ALA A 74 0.14 1.61 -0.71
N ILE A 75 -0.64 2.20 -1.64
CA ILE A 75 -0.46 3.61 -1.99
C ILE A 75 -1.46 4.44 -1.22
N LEU A 76 -0.97 5.32 -0.34
CA LEU A 76 -1.81 6.18 0.48
C LEU A 76 -1.59 7.66 0.12
N PRO A 77 -2.61 8.52 0.28
CA PRO A 77 -2.41 9.96 0.31
C PRO A 77 -1.40 10.32 1.39
N ASP A 78 -0.51 11.27 1.08
CA ASP A 78 0.38 11.93 2.03
C ASP A 78 -0.49 12.84 2.92
N LEU A 79 -1.20 12.21 3.85
CA LEU A 79 -1.94 12.84 4.92
C LEU A 79 -0.93 13.05 6.03
N MET A 80 -0.45 14.28 6.20
CA MET A 80 0.31 14.67 7.38
C MET A 80 -0.49 14.30 8.63
N ARG A 81 -0.09 13.18 9.25
CA ARG A 81 -0.30 12.75 10.64
C ARG A 81 -1.06 13.79 11.47
N VAL A 82 -2.40 13.75 11.49
CA VAL A 82 -3.14 14.27 12.65
C VAL A 82 -3.42 13.12 13.57
N ARG A 83 -2.34 12.57 14.15
CA ARG A 83 -2.44 11.89 15.44
C ARG A 83 -2.37 13.00 16.49
N ARG A 84 -3.52 13.59 16.84
CA ARG A 84 -3.60 14.32 18.12
C ARG A 84 -3.56 13.26 19.22
N ARG A 85 -2.67 13.50 20.19
CA ARG A 85 -2.71 12.82 21.48
C ARG A 85 -4.05 13.07 22.16
#